data_AF-A0A022LE55-F1
#
_entry.id   AF-A0A022LE55-F1
#
_cell.length_a   1.000
_cell.length_b   1.000
_cell.length_c   1.000
_cell.angle_alpha   90.00
_cell.angle_beta   90.00
_cell.angle_gamma   90.00
#
_symmetry.space_group_name_H-M   'P 1'
#
loop_
_entity.id
_entity.type
_entity.pdbx_description
1 polymer ?
#
loop_
_entity_poly.entity_id
_entity_poly.type
_entity_poly.pdbx_seq_one_letter_code
_entity_poly.pdbx_strand_id
1 'polypeptide(L)'
;MDRDRDEDGRARNARPRDELGRPLPPGSVGVERIPDDLDLPPDESLAWAQDLLDRGLAFHAHEVLEGAWKSSPADERELWQGLAQLAVGITHIQRGNTTGALALLERAADRIGGRDGPAPHGIDAAGLVTHASDLITELRRGTVPAPPRLRPHLKHGPRPR
;
A
#
# COMPACT_ATOMS: atom_id res chain seq x y z
N MET A 1 -32.82 -8.04 -9.57
CA MET A 1 -31.68 -8.80 -9.00
C MET A 1 -31.24 -8.03 -7.77
N ASP A 2 -31.85 -8.40 -6.65
CA ASP A 2 -31.83 -7.66 -5.38
C ASP A 2 -30.45 -7.61 -4.75
N ARG A 3 -30.11 -6.43 -4.22
CA ARG A 3 -28.95 -6.22 -3.35
C ARG A 3 -29.44 -6.37 -1.92
N ASP A 4 -29.09 -7.47 -1.27
CA ASP A 4 -29.28 -7.64 0.18
C ASP A 4 -28.49 -6.55 0.93
N ARG A 5 -29.21 -5.64 1.58
CA ARG A 5 -28.69 -4.68 2.57
C ARG A 5 -29.14 -5.15 3.96
N ASP A 6 -28.30 -4.94 4.98
CA ASP A 6 -28.77 -5.04 6.37
C ASP A 6 -29.54 -3.77 6.79
N GLU A 7 -30.12 -3.83 7.99
CA GLU A 7 -30.92 -2.75 8.60
C GLU A 7 -30.10 -1.46 8.86
N ASP A 8 -28.76 -1.54 8.81
CA ASP A 8 -27.83 -0.41 8.93
C ASP A 8 -27.32 0.12 7.57
N GLY A 9 -27.78 -0.43 6.44
CA GLY A 9 -27.40 0.00 5.10
C GLY A 9 -25.96 -0.37 4.68
N ARG A 10 -25.29 -1.24 5.43
CA ARG A 10 -23.97 -1.77 5.13
C ARG A 10 -24.07 -2.89 4.09
N ALA A 11 -23.07 -2.98 3.22
CA ALA A 11 -23.01 -4.02 2.21
C ALA A 11 -22.67 -5.36 2.89
N ARG A 12 -23.70 -6.18 3.13
CA ARG A 12 -23.61 -7.50 3.78
C ARG A 12 -22.79 -8.56 3.03
N ASN A 13 -22.13 -8.18 1.93
CA ASN A 13 -21.53 -9.09 0.98
C ASN A 13 -20.04 -8.77 0.75
N ALA A 14 -19.27 -8.71 1.83
CA ALA A 14 -17.82 -8.67 1.72
C ALA A 14 -17.28 -10.08 1.55
N ARG A 15 -17.17 -10.52 0.29
CA ARG A 15 -16.54 -11.80 -0.02
C ARG A 15 -15.12 -11.84 0.59
N PRO A 16 -14.70 -12.97 1.20
CA PRO A 16 -13.33 -13.11 1.69
C PRO A 16 -12.34 -12.84 0.55
N ARG A 17 -11.17 -12.29 0.86
CA ARG A 17 -10.13 -11.98 -0.12
C ARG A 17 -8.88 -12.82 0.11
N ASP A 18 -8.15 -13.11 -0.96
CA ASP A 18 -6.81 -13.69 -0.87
C ASP A 18 -5.76 -12.65 -0.46
N GLU A 19 -4.51 -13.09 -0.32
CA GLU A 19 -3.35 -12.25 0.02
C GLU A 19 -3.13 -11.08 -0.94
N LEU A 20 -3.59 -11.23 -2.19
CA LEU A 20 -3.50 -10.23 -3.25
C LEU A 20 -4.79 -9.40 -3.37
N GLY A 21 -5.74 -9.51 -2.44
CA GLY A 21 -7.00 -8.76 -2.45
C GLY A 21 -8.04 -9.24 -3.45
N ARG A 22 -7.87 -10.39 -4.09
CA ARG A 22 -8.83 -10.94 -5.06
C ARG A 22 -9.98 -11.62 -4.31
N PRO A 23 -11.24 -11.44 -4.75
CA PRO A 23 -12.38 -12.04 -4.08
C PRO A 23 -12.36 -13.57 -4.22
N LEU A 24 -12.55 -14.26 -3.10
CA LEU A 24 -12.64 -15.72 -3.02
C LEU A 24 -14.09 -16.20 -3.14
N PRO A 25 -14.32 -17.50 -3.45
CA PRO A 25 -15.63 -18.13 -3.38
C PRO A 25 -16.26 -18.00 -1.97
N PRO A 26 -17.59 -17.88 -1.86
CA PRO A 26 -18.28 -17.91 -0.57
C PRO A 26 -17.89 -19.14 0.25
N GLY A 27 -17.69 -18.97 1.56
CA GLY A 27 -17.27 -20.05 2.47
C GLY A 27 -15.76 -20.33 2.51
N SER A 28 -14.95 -19.64 1.70
CA SER A 28 -13.48 -19.73 1.78
C SER A 28 -12.95 -18.96 2.98
N VAL A 29 -11.84 -19.42 3.56
CA VAL A 29 -11.07 -18.64 4.53
C VAL A 29 -10.16 -17.69 3.74
N GLY A 30 -10.35 -16.39 3.92
CA GLY A 30 -9.50 -15.35 3.35
C GLY A 30 -8.52 -14.76 4.38
N VAL A 31 -7.73 -13.79 3.93
CA VAL A 31 -6.95 -12.94 4.85
C VAL A 31 -7.91 -12.03 5.62
N GLU A 32 -7.57 -11.75 6.88
CA GLU A 32 -8.31 -10.80 7.71
C GLU A 32 -8.35 -9.42 7.04
N ARG A 33 -9.54 -8.83 6.98
CA ARG A 33 -9.74 -7.55 6.30
C ARG A 33 -9.31 -6.40 7.18
N ILE A 34 -8.78 -5.37 6.54
CA ILE A 34 -8.59 -4.07 7.17
C ILE A 34 -9.96 -3.39 7.33
N PRO A 35 -10.31 -2.84 8.50
CA PRO A 35 -11.58 -2.12 8.70
C PRO A 35 -11.70 -0.91 7.75
N ASP A 36 -12.90 -0.68 7.20
CA ASP A 36 -13.14 0.45 6.28
C ASP A 36 -13.11 1.81 7.00
N ASP A 37 -13.39 1.81 8.31
CA ASP A 37 -13.39 2.95 9.23
C ASP A 37 -12.11 3.02 10.08
N LEU A 38 -11.02 2.44 9.58
CA LEU A 38 -9.73 2.47 10.25
C LEU A 38 -9.27 3.91 10.50
N ASP A 39 -9.12 4.25 11.77
CA ASP A 39 -8.55 5.52 12.25
C ASP A 39 -7.45 5.22 13.27
N LEU A 40 -6.20 5.18 12.78
CA LEU A 40 -5.02 4.90 13.59
C LEU A 40 -4.06 6.09 13.56
N PRO A 41 -3.29 6.31 14.63
CA PRO A 41 -2.18 7.24 14.61
C PRO A 41 -1.19 6.93 13.47
N PRO A 42 -0.49 7.95 12.92
CA PRO A 42 0.51 7.78 11.88
C PRO A 42 1.54 6.67 12.13
N ASP A 43 2.11 6.62 13.33
CA ASP A 43 3.15 5.64 13.68
C ASP A 43 2.62 4.21 13.71
N GLU A 44 1.40 3.99 14.21
CA GLU A 44 0.74 2.68 14.23
C GLU A 44 0.36 2.23 12.81
N SER A 45 -0.16 3.15 12.00
CA SER A 45 -0.47 2.91 10.59
C SER A 45 0.78 2.47 9.81
N LEU A 46 1.90 3.16 10.00
CA LEU A 46 3.17 2.82 9.34
C LEU A 46 3.72 1.48 9.83
N ALA A 47 3.67 1.21 11.14
CA ALA A 47 4.15 -0.05 11.70
C ALA A 47 3.33 -1.25 11.19
N TRP A 48 2.00 -1.11 11.14
CA TRP A 48 1.14 -2.16 10.62
C TRP A 48 1.31 -2.37 9.12
N ALA A 49 1.35 -1.28 8.34
CA ALA A 49 1.64 -1.36 6.91
C ALA A 49 3.00 -2.03 6.63
N GLN A 50 4.02 -1.76 7.45
CA GLN A 50 5.32 -2.42 7.35
C GLN A 50 5.23 -3.93 7.59
N ASP A 51 4.57 -4.39 8.66
CA ASP A 51 4.38 -5.84 8.93
C ASP A 51 3.71 -6.54 7.74
N LEU A 52 2.67 -5.92 7.19
CA LEU A 52 1.97 -6.45 6.02
C LEU A 52 2.89 -6.53 4.80
N LEU A 53 3.70 -5.49 4.53
CA LEU A 53 4.68 -5.50 3.44
C LEU A 53 5.74 -6.59 3.65
N ASP A 54 6.26 -6.75 4.87
CA ASP A 54 7.27 -7.76 5.20
C ASP A 54 6.74 -9.19 4.96
N ARG A 55 5.44 -9.40 5.14
CA ARG A 55 4.72 -10.65 4.84
C ARG A 55 4.31 -10.79 3.37
N GLY A 56 4.53 -9.77 2.54
CA GLY A 56 4.16 -9.75 1.13
C GLY A 56 2.70 -9.37 0.87
N LEU A 57 1.96 -8.88 1.87
CA LEU A 57 0.55 -8.49 1.78
C LEU A 57 0.40 -7.02 1.36
N ALA A 58 0.98 -6.66 0.21
CA ALA A 58 1.03 -5.27 -0.25
C ALA A 58 -0.36 -4.66 -0.50
N PHE A 59 -1.36 -5.47 -0.86
CA PHE A 59 -2.74 -4.99 -1.01
C PHE A 59 -3.33 -4.55 0.34
N HIS A 60 -3.10 -5.32 1.40
CA HIS A 60 -3.59 -5.00 2.73
C HIS A 60 -2.82 -3.80 3.32
N ALA A 61 -1.51 -3.70 3.05
CA ALA A 61 -0.73 -2.52 3.40
C ALA A 61 -1.28 -1.26 2.70
N HIS A 62 -1.70 -1.37 1.44
CA HIS A 62 -2.39 -0.29 0.74
C HIS A 62 -3.68 0.12 1.45
N GLU A 63 -4.50 -0.82 1.92
CA GLU A 63 -5.73 -0.50 2.66
C GLU A 63 -5.44 0.28 3.97
N VAL A 64 -4.43 -0.12 4.74
CA VAL A 64 -3.99 0.61 5.95
C VAL A 64 -3.53 2.03 5.61
N LEU A 65 -2.69 2.17 4.58
CA LEU A 65 -2.14 3.47 4.16
C LEU A 65 -3.23 4.38 3.56
N GLU A 66 -4.25 3.81 2.91
CA GLU A 66 -5.41 4.56 2.44
C GLU A 66 -6.27 5.07 3.61
N GLY A 67 -6.42 4.27 4.68
CA GLY A 67 -7.04 4.72 5.93
C GLY A 67 -6.33 5.94 6.50
N ALA A 68 -5.01 5.85 6.69
CA ALA A 68 -4.19 6.96 7.17
C ALA A 68 -4.26 8.19 6.24
N TRP A 69 -4.32 7.99 4.92
CA TRP A 69 -4.51 9.09 3.97
C TRP A 69 -5.82 9.85 4.19
N LYS A 70 -6.93 9.14 4.48
CA LYS A 70 -8.25 9.75 4.70
C LYS A 70 -8.28 10.61 5.98
N SER A 71 -7.52 10.26 7.00
CA SER A 71 -7.43 11.01 8.27
C SER A 71 -6.24 11.98 8.33
N SER A 72 -5.34 11.98 7.33
CA SER A 72 -4.13 12.80 7.34
C SER A 72 -4.39 14.32 7.24
N PRO A 73 -3.52 15.14 7.86
CA PRO A 73 -3.49 16.59 7.63
C PRO A 73 -3.32 16.94 6.15
N ALA A 74 -3.87 18.08 5.74
CA ALA A 74 -3.88 18.49 4.32
C ALA A 74 -2.48 18.61 3.71
N ASP A 75 -1.49 19.03 4.49
CA ASP A 75 -0.10 19.17 4.06
C ASP A 75 0.64 17.81 3.94
N GLU A 76 0.16 16.75 4.59
CA GLU A 76 0.71 15.40 4.50
C GLU A 76 -0.02 14.52 3.48
N ARG A 77 -1.17 14.96 2.99
CA ARG A 77 -2.09 14.13 2.21
C ARG A 77 -1.47 13.54 0.94
N GLU A 78 -0.66 14.30 0.22
CA GLU A 78 0.06 13.78 -0.97
C GLU A 78 1.07 12.68 -0.60
N LEU A 79 1.76 12.80 0.54
CA LEU A 79 2.69 11.77 1.01
C LEU A 79 1.97 10.46 1.27
N TRP A 80 0.90 10.49 2.07
CA TRP A 80 0.11 9.29 2.40
C TRP A 80 -0.51 8.67 1.16
N GLN A 81 -1.00 9.48 0.22
CA GLN A 81 -1.48 8.98 -1.06
C GLN A 81 -0.36 8.30 -1.87
N GLY A 82 0.84 8.87 -1.88
CA GLY A 82 2.02 8.29 -2.50
C GLY A 82 2.40 6.94 -1.90
N LEU A 83 2.38 6.81 -0.57
CA LEU A 83 2.62 5.53 0.12
C LEU A 83 1.57 4.47 -0.26
N ALA A 84 0.28 4.84 -0.24
CA ALA A 84 -0.79 3.94 -0.66
C ALA A 84 -0.63 3.51 -2.12
N GLN A 85 -0.18 4.42 -3.00
CA GLN A 85 0.10 4.13 -4.42
C GLN A 85 1.30 3.21 -4.62
N LEU A 86 2.36 3.37 -3.82
CA LEU A 86 3.51 2.47 -3.83
C LEU A 86 3.08 1.03 -3.52
N ALA A 87 2.31 0.84 -2.44
CA ALA A 87 1.84 -0.49 -2.00
C ALA A 87 0.92 -1.16 -3.04
N VAL A 88 -0.01 -0.41 -3.65
CA VAL A 88 -0.84 -0.97 -4.74
C VAL A 88 -0.05 -1.16 -6.03
N GLY A 89 0.97 -0.33 -6.31
CA GLY A 89 1.93 -0.56 -7.40
C GLY A 89 2.67 -1.89 -7.26
N ILE A 90 3.13 -2.21 -6.05
CA ILE A 90 3.71 -3.52 -5.69
C ILE A 90 2.68 -4.65 -5.87
N THR A 91 1.43 -4.44 -5.45
CA THR A 91 0.34 -5.41 -5.67
C THR A 91 0.17 -5.71 -7.17
N HIS A 92 0.28 -4.70 -8.03
CA HIS A 92 0.22 -4.90 -9.47
C HIS A 92 1.39 -5.73 -10.00
N ILE A 93 2.61 -5.56 -9.47
CA ILE A 93 3.74 -6.45 -9.77
C ILE A 93 3.41 -7.89 -9.37
N GLN A 94 2.94 -8.10 -8.14
CA GLN A 94 2.57 -9.43 -7.62
C GLN A 94 1.46 -10.11 -8.45
N ARG A 95 0.56 -9.32 -9.02
CA ARG A 95 -0.53 -9.79 -9.90
C ARG A 95 -0.10 -9.98 -11.36
N GLY A 96 1.15 -9.67 -11.72
CA GLY A 96 1.66 -9.76 -13.09
C GLY A 96 1.16 -8.64 -14.03
N ASN A 97 0.66 -7.53 -13.48
CA ASN A 97 0.19 -6.39 -14.25
C ASN A 97 1.26 -5.28 -14.31
N THR A 98 2.23 -5.45 -15.21
CA THR A 98 3.36 -4.52 -15.39
C THR A 98 2.92 -3.11 -15.75
N THR A 99 1.96 -2.96 -16.66
CA THR A 99 1.48 -1.62 -17.10
C THR A 99 0.86 -0.85 -15.93
N GLY A 100 0.02 -1.52 -15.14
CA GLY A 100 -0.58 -0.92 -13.94
C GLY A 100 0.46 -0.61 -12.86
N ALA A 101 1.45 -1.49 -12.68
CA ALA A 101 2.54 -1.27 -11.74
C ALA A 101 3.34 -0.01 -12.09
N LEU A 102 3.80 0.13 -13.34
CA LEU A 102 4.57 1.29 -13.80
C LEU A 102 3.83 2.61 -13.54
N ALA A 103 2.57 2.70 -13.96
CA ALA A 103 1.79 3.92 -13.80
C ALA A 103 1.58 4.33 -12.33
N LEU A 104 1.44 3.36 -11.43
CA LEU A 104 1.27 3.62 -9.99
C LEU A 104 2.59 3.96 -9.30
N LEU A 105 3.68 3.28 -9.66
CA LEU A 105 5.00 3.53 -9.08
C LEU A 105 5.55 4.91 -9.48
N GLU A 106 5.34 5.34 -10.73
CA GLU A 106 5.73 6.69 -11.19
C GLU A 106 5.01 7.77 -10.37
N ARG A 107 3.69 7.63 -10.24
CA ARG A 107 2.86 8.54 -9.43
C ARG A 107 3.21 8.53 -7.95
N ALA A 108 3.57 7.36 -7.41
CA ALA A 108 4.01 7.22 -6.03
C ALA A 108 5.33 7.98 -5.80
N ALA A 109 6.31 7.79 -6.70
CA ALA A 109 7.60 8.47 -6.62
C ALA A 109 7.44 10.00 -6.67
N ASP A 110 6.62 10.51 -7.60
CA ASP A 110 6.36 11.95 -7.73
C ASP A 110 5.74 12.53 -6.45
N ARG A 111 4.75 11.85 -5.87
CA ARG A 111 4.06 12.31 -4.65
C ARG A 111 4.94 12.25 -3.41
N ILE A 112 5.68 11.15 -3.23
CA ILE A 112 6.56 10.97 -2.07
C ILE A 112 7.73 11.97 -2.15
N GLY A 113 8.28 12.21 -3.35
CA GLY A 113 9.39 13.12 -3.58
C GLY A 113 9.01 14.60 -3.70
N GLY A 114 7.73 14.93 -3.82
CA GLY A 114 7.26 16.29 -4.10
C GLY A 114 7.21 17.25 -2.91
N ARG A 115 7.68 16.84 -1.72
CA ARG A 115 7.69 17.69 -0.52
C ARG A 115 9.04 18.35 -0.31
N ASP A 116 9.01 19.58 0.18
CA ASP A 116 10.20 20.27 0.67
C ASP A 116 10.57 19.79 2.08
N GLY A 117 11.83 19.42 2.27
CA GLY A 117 12.37 19.00 3.58
C GLY A 117 12.09 17.54 3.95
N PRO A 118 12.43 17.13 5.19
CA PRO A 118 12.27 15.75 5.63
C PRO A 118 10.79 15.39 5.76
N ALA A 119 10.45 14.14 5.40
CA ALA A 119 9.11 13.62 5.62
C ALA A 119 8.81 13.45 7.12
N PRO A 120 7.56 13.70 7.56
CA PRO A 120 7.16 13.49 8.95
C PRO A 120 7.16 12.00 9.33
N HIS A 121 6.92 11.72 10.61
CA HIS A 121 6.76 10.35 11.16
C HIS A 121 7.97 9.42 10.95
N GLY A 122 9.12 9.97 10.59
CA GLY A 122 10.34 9.22 10.30
C GLY A 122 10.31 8.44 8.97
N ILE A 123 9.37 8.76 8.08
CA ILE A 123 9.23 8.14 6.76
C ILE A 123 10.51 8.34 5.92
N ASP A 124 11.02 7.27 5.32
CA ASP A 124 12.20 7.32 4.44
C ASP A 124 11.79 7.68 3.01
N ALA A 125 11.33 8.92 2.81
CA ALA A 125 10.83 9.37 1.52
C ALA A 125 11.89 9.22 0.41
N ALA A 126 13.15 9.55 0.69
CA ALA A 126 14.23 9.41 -0.28
C ALA A 126 14.47 7.94 -0.66
N GLY A 127 14.57 7.05 0.32
CA GLY A 127 14.74 5.61 0.09
C GLY A 127 13.57 5.00 -0.68
N LEU A 128 12.34 5.41 -0.38
CA LEU A 128 11.13 4.95 -1.09
C LEU A 128 11.08 5.43 -2.54
N VAL A 129 11.48 6.68 -2.81
CA VAL A 129 11.57 7.20 -4.19
C VAL A 129 12.64 6.45 -5.00
N THR A 130 13.82 6.22 -4.41
CA THR A 130 14.86 5.39 -5.03
C THR A 130 14.34 3.97 -5.29
N HIS A 131 13.67 3.36 -4.32
CA HIS A 131 13.12 2.02 -4.44
C HIS A 131 12.08 1.92 -5.57
N ALA A 132 11.15 2.87 -5.66
CA ALA A 132 10.17 2.93 -6.74
C ALA A 132 10.85 3.08 -8.11
N SER A 133 11.87 3.93 -8.21
CA SER A 133 12.65 4.14 -9.44
C SER A 133 13.39 2.88 -9.90
N ASP A 134 13.95 2.12 -8.96
CA ASP A 134 14.58 0.84 -9.27
C ASP A 134 13.57 -0.18 -9.79
N LEU A 135 12.41 -0.33 -9.12
CA LEU A 135 11.35 -1.24 -9.57
C LEU A 135 10.86 -0.87 -10.97
N ILE A 136 10.66 0.42 -11.25
CA ILE A 136 10.31 0.93 -12.58
C ILE A 136 11.37 0.52 -13.62
N THR A 137 12.65 0.65 -13.26
CA THR A 137 13.77 0.29 -14.14
C THR A 137 13.80 -1.20 -14.43
N GLU A 138 13.64 -2.06 -13.40
CA GLU A 138 13.57 -3.51 -13.56
C GLU A 138 12.39 -3.92 -14.48
N LEU A 139 11.20 -3.38 -14.23
CA LEU A 139 10.00 -3.66 -15.02
C LEU A 139 10.13 -3.21 -16.48
N ARG A 140 10.70 -2.03 -16.74
CA ARG A 140 10.96 -1.54 -18.10
C ARG A 140 11.96 -2.40 -18.86
N ARG A 141 12.87 -3.09 -18.16
CA ARG A 141 13.79 -4.09 -18.73
C ARG A 141 13.15 -5.47 -18.91
N GLY A 142 11.86 -5.63 -18.60
CA GLY A 142 11.16 -6.92 -18.64
C GLY A 142 11.58 -7.87 -17.51
N THR A 143 12.23 -7.37 -16.46
CA THR A 143 12.62 -8.16 -15.29
C THR A 143 11.51 -8.11 -14.26
N VAL A 144 11.06 -9.26 -13.77
CA VAL A 144 10.11 -9.34 -12.66
C VAL A 144 10.90 -9.26 -11.35
N PRO A 145 10.69 -8.24 -10.51
CA PRO A 145 11.41 -8.12 -9.24
C PRO A 145 11.16 -9.33 -8.32
N ALA A 146 12.22 -9.81 -7.67
CA ALA A 146 12.11 -10.92 -6.72
C ALA A 146 11.32 -10.52 -5.47
N PRO A 147 10.66 -11.46 -4.74
CA PRO A 147 9.81 -11.14 -3.59
C PRO A 147 10.45 -10.23 -2.52
N PRO A 148 11.74 -10.38 -2.14
CA PRO A 148 12.37 -9.45 -1.18
C PRO A 148 12.44 -8.00 -1.67
N ARG A 149 12.50 -7.77 -3.00
CA ARG A 149 12.47 -6.42 -3.60
C ARG A 149 11.08 -5.79 -3.50
N LEU A 150 10.05 -6.54 -3.15
CA LEU A 150 8.67 -6.05 -3.00
C LEU A 150 8.33 -5.71 -1.54
N ARG A 151 9.35 -5.59 -0.68
CA ARG A 151 9.22 -5.32 0.76
C ARG A 151 10.03 -4.07 1.13
N PRO A 152 9.60 -2.87 0.70
CA PRO A 152 10.30 -1.64 1.05
C PRO A 152 10.23 -1.37 2.56
N HIS A 153 11.18 -0.58 3.06
CA HIS A 153 11.12 -0.02 4.41
C HIS A 153 10.45 1.36 4.36
N LEU A 154 9.32 1.52 5.05
CA LEU A 154 8.54 2.76 5.07
C LEU A 154 9.22 3.86 5.90
N LYS A 155 9.89 3.47 6.98
CA LYS A 155 10.61 4.38 7.88
C LYS A 155 12.10 4.16 7.74
N HIS A 156 12.88 5.19 8.08
CA HIS A 156 14.33 5.04 8.18
C HIS A 156 14.64 3.90 9.16
N GLY A 157 15.48 2.95 8.75
CA GLY A 157 16.04 1.97 9.69
C GLY A 157 16.77 2.68 10.83
N PRO A 158 17.04 2.01 11.96
CA PRO A 158 17.92 2.57 12.96
C PRO A 158 19.22 2.98 12.27
N ARG A 159 19.55 4.28 12.27
CA ARG A 159 20.83 4.75 11.74
C ARG A 159 21.93 3.94 12.43
N PRO A 160 22.83 3.26 11.70
CA PRO A 160 23.98 2.64 12.34
C PRO A 160 24.71 3.73 13.12
N ARG A 161 24.96 3.47 14.40
CA ARG A 161 25.74 4.34 15.28
C ARG A 161 27.19 4.37 14.83
#